data_AF-A0A950SHN3-F1
#
_entry.id   AF-A0A950SHN3-F1
#
_cell.length_a   1.000
_cell.length_b   1.000
_cell.length_c   1.000
_cell.angle_alpha   90.00
_cell.angle_beta   90.00
_cell.angle_gamma   90.00
#
_symmetry.space_group_name_H-M   'P 1'
#
loop_
_entity.id
_entity.type
_entity.pdbx_description
1 polymer ?
#
loop_
_entity_poly.entity_id
_entity_poly.type
_entity_poly.pdbx_seq_one_letter_code
_entity_poly.pdbx_strand_id
1 'polypeptide(L)'
;MTSAAPDPAAVVGVGLAVILALGAALWKAGNLRGEVNRAWAQRVDAVTTALTDRALDELQALRRETDRLLGDPDAENPPLLASVDPAPLVRRAEAVARYAQTRDRLDGYFRRLLRLAPLLIPTLIVLILSTALLTLYYSKIEHFADFRLAGLITLVGGGVVGVILFALYLIAEHRLSGAELLGGSRPPDGEAA
;
A
#
# COMPACT_ATOMS: atom_id res chain seq x y z
N MET A 1 30.07 -40.65 -2.08
CA MET A 1 29.06 -39.93 -2.91
C MET A 1 29.75 -38.71 -3.51
N THR A 2 30.37 -38.88 -4.67
CA THR A 2 31.01 -37.80 -5.43
C THR A 2 29.91 -37.00 -6.12
N SER A 3 29.59 -35.81 -5.62
CA SER A 3 28.69 -34.90 -6.33
C SER A 3 29.31 -34.59 -7.69
N ALA A 4 28.68 -35.06 -8.78
CA ALA A 4 29.08 -34.68 -10.12
C ALA A 4 29.13 -33.16 -10.20
N ALA A 5 30.23 -32.61 -10.72
CA ALA A 5 30.34 -31.17 -10.92
C ALA A 5 29.16 -30.71 -11.81
N PRO A 6 28.50 -29.60 -11.48
CA PRO A 6 27.35 -29.13 -12.25
C PRO A 6 27.76 -28.90 -13.71
N ASP A 7 26.89 -29.34 -14.64
CA ASP A 7 27.09 -29.16 -16.08
C ASP A 7 27.08 -27.66 -16.41
N PRO A 8 28.16 -27.11 -16.99
CA PRO A 8 28.23 -25.69 -17.34
C PRO A 8 27.10 -25.25 -18.28
N ALA A 9 26.63 -26.13 -19.17
CA ALA A 9 25.50 -25.82 -20.06
C ALA A 9 24.20 -25.62 -19.27
N ALA A 10 23.97 -26.44 -18.24
CA ALA A 10 22.81 -26.31 -17.36
C ALA A 10 22.87 -25.02 -16.52
N VAL A 11 24.05 -24.66 -16.00
CA VAL A 11 24.25 -23.42 -15.24
C VAL A 11 23.94 -22.19 -16.10
N VAL A 12 24.46 -22.15 -17.33
CA VAL A 12 24.19 -21.06 -18.28
C VAL A 12 22.71 -21.01 -18.65
N GLY A 13 22.08 -22.16 -18.91
CA GLY A 13 20.65 -22.24 -19.22
C GLY A 13 19.77 -21.68 -18.10
N VAL A 14 20.03 -22.05 -16.84
CA VAL A 14 19.30 -21.52 -15.68
C VAL A 14 19.55 -20.02 -15.51
N GLY A 15 20.81 -19.59 -15.59
CA GLY A 15 21.17 -18.18 -15.48
C GLY A 15 20.48 -17.31 -16.52
N LEU A 16 20.48 -17.74 -17.79
CA LEU A 16 19.79 -17.06 -18.88
C LEU A 16 18.29 -17.00 -18.65
N ALA A 17 17.66 -18.10 -18.24
CA ALA A 17 16.23 -18.14 -17.94
C ALA A 17 15.84 -17.13 -16.84
N VAL A 18 16.63 -17.05 -15.77
CA VAL A 18 16.41 -16.08 -14.68
C VAL A 18 16.60 -14.65 -15.18
N ILE A 19 17.65 -14.37 -15.95
CA ILE A 19 17.89 -13.04 -16.53
C ILE A 19 16.73 -12.61 -17.44
N LEU A 20 16.24 -13.52 -18.29
CA LEU A 20 15.10 -13.23 -19.17
C LEU A 20 13.82 -12.97 -18.36
N ALA A 21 13.56 -13.75 -17.30
CA ALA A 21 12.42 -13.53 -16.43
C ALA A 21 12.50 -12.17 -15.71
N LEU A 22 13.67 -11.82 -15.16
CA LEU A 22 13.92 -10.53 -14.53
C LEU A 22 13.86 -9.36 -15.53
N GLY A 23 14.35 -9.57 -16.76
CA GLY A 23 14.28 -8.60 -17.84
C GLY A 23 12.84 -8.33 -18.27
N ALA A 24 12.01 -9.37 -18.39
CA ALA A 24 10.58 -9.23 -18.63
C ALA A 24 9.87 -8.50 -17.48
N ALA A 25 10.23 -8.82 -16.23
CA ALA A 25 9.72 -8.12 -15.06
C ALA A 25 10.11 -6.63 -15.04
N LEU A 26 11.35 -6.30 -15.41
CA LEU A 26 11.85 -4.92 -15.51
C LEU A 26 11.12 -4.14 -16.62
N TRP A 27 10.97 -4.74 -17.79
CA TRP A 27 10.21 -4.16 -18.89
C TRP A 27 8.76 -3.86 -18.49
N LYS A 28 8.11 -4.87 -17.87
CA LYS A 28 6.74 -4.74 -17.38
C LYS A 28 6.64 -3.68 -16.27
N ALA A 29 7.60 -3.62 -15.35
CA ALA A 29 7.64 -2.61 -14.29
C ALA A 29 7.80 -1.19 -14.86
N GLY A 30 8.62 -1.01 -15.90
CA GLY A 30 8.79 0.26 -16.59
C GLY A 30 7.49 0.77 -17.21
N ASN A 31 6.79 -0.09 -17.96
CA ASN A 31 5.55 0.28 -18.62
C ASN A 31 4.40 0.48 -17.63
N LEU A 32 4.27 -0.40 -16.65
CA LEU A 32 3.17 -0.36 -15.68
C LEU A 32 3.31 0.76 -14.66
N ARG A 33 4.52 1.32 -14.45
CA ARG A 33 4.73 2.38 -13.44
C ARG A 33 3.80 3.57 -13.65
N GLY A 34 3.57 3.98 -14.90
CA GLY A 34 2.67 5.09 -15.21
C GLY A 34 1.20 4.75 -14.96
N GLU A 35 0.76 3.59 -15.44
CA GLU A 35 -0.64 3.15 -15.36
C GLU A 35 -1.05 2.79 -13.94
N VAL A 36 -0.23 2.00 -13.24
CA VAL A 36 -0.46 1.61 -11.85
C VAL A 36 -0.51 2.85 -10.98
N ASN A 37 0.40 3.81 -11.17
CA ASN A 37 0.40 5.03 -10.38
C ASN A 37 -0.84 5.91 -10.64
N ARG A 38 -1.31 6.01 -11.89
CA ARG A 38 -2.55 6.71 -12.22
C ARG A 38 -3.78 6.02 -11.62
N ALA A 39 -3.86 4.69 -11.75
CA ALA A 39 -4.96 3.91 -11.19
C ALA A 39 -4.99 4.02 -9.65
N TRP A 40 -3.82 3.96 -9.01
CA TRP A 40 -3.71 4.15 -7.56
C TRP A 40 -4.10 5.56 -7.13
N ALA A 41 -3.65 6.60 -7.85
CA ALA A 41 -4.03 7.98 -7.57
C ALA A 41 -5.56 8.16 -7.68
N GLN A 42 -6.18 7.66 -8.75
CA GLN A 42 -7.63 7.70 -8.93
C GLN A 42 -8.40 7.02 -7.80
N ARG A 43 -7.93 5.85 -7.33
CA ARG A 43 -8.56 5.16 -6.20
C ARG A 43 -8.41 5.93 -4.90
N VAL A 44 -7.22 6.48 -4.62
CA VAL A 44 -6.99 7.32 -3.45
C VAL A 44 -7.88 8.57 -3.47
N ASP A 45 -7.99 9.26 -4.61
CA ASP A 45 -8.85 10.43 -4.77
C ASP A 45 -10.33 10.09 -4.57
N ALA A 46 -10.80 8.96 -5.13
CA ALA A 46 -12.16 8.50 -4.94
C ALA A 46 -12.47 8.17 -3.47
N VAL A 47 -11.57 7.46 -2.79
CA VAL A 47 -11.74 7.09 -1.38
C VAL A 47 -11.68 8.31 -0.46
N THR A 48 -10.75 9.23 -0.71
CA THR A 48 -10.62 10.45 0.10
C THR A 48 -11.85 11.35 -0.05
N THR A 49 -12.44 11.43 -1.25
CA THR A 49 -13.71 12.11 -1.51
C THR A 49 -14.84 11.42 -0.74
N ALA A 50 -15.00 10.11 -0.88
CA ALA A 50 -16.05 9.35 -0.19
C ALA A 50 -15.96 9.45 1.35
N LEU A 51 -14.75 9.40 1.91
CA LEU A 51 -14.54 9.60 3.35
C LEU A 51 -14.85 11.03 3.80
N THR A 52 -14.59 12.02 2.94
CA THR A 52 -14.92 13.42 3.22
C THR A 52 -16.43 13.65 3.19
N ASP A 53 -17.13 13.11 2.21
CA ASP A 53 -18.60 13.18 2.12
C ASP A 53 -19.25 12.55 3.36
N ARG A 54 -18.77 11.37 3.80
CA ARG A 54 -19.23 10.73 5.04
C ARG A 54 -18.98 11.58 6.28
N ALA A 55 -17.81 12.19 6.37
CA ALA A 55 -17.49 13.06 7.50
C ALA A 55 -18.42 14.27 7.54
N LEU A 56 -18.78 14.84 6.37
CA LEU A 56 -19.73 15.94 6.26
C LEU A 56 -21.15 15.50 6.64
N ASP A 57 -21.60 14.32 6.18
CA ASP A 57 -22.91 13.77 6.54
C ASP A 57 -23.06 13.56 8.04
N GLU A 58 -22.05 12.98 8.69
CA GLU A 58 -22.04 12.79 10.15
C GLU A 58 -21.98 14.12 10.90
N LEU A 59 -21.23 15.12 10.41
CA LEU A 59 -21.23 16.47 10.99
C LEU A 59 -22.59 17.15 10.86
N GLN A 60 -23.28 17.00 9.73
CA GLN A 60 -24.63 17.51 9.56
C GLN A 60 -25.65 16.79 10.45
N ALA A 61 -25.50 15.49 10.65
CA ALA A 61 -26.34 14.73 11.58
C ALA A 61 -26.08 15.14 13.03
N LEU A 62 -24.81 15.31 13.42
CA LEU A 62 -24.42 15.83 14.72
C LEU A 62 -25.00 17.23 14.96
N ARG A 63 -24.94 18.12 13.97
CA ARG A 63 -25.55 19.45 14.04
C ARG A 63 -27.06 19.35 14.24
N ARG A 64 -27.76 18.56 13.44
CA ARG A 64 -29.22 18.36 13.57
C ARG A 64 -29.61 17.81 14.94
N GLU A 65 -28.83 16.88 15.48
CA GLU A 65 -29.09 16.31 16.81
C GLU A 65 -28.79 17.31 17.93
N THR A 66 -27.73 18.11 17.78
CA THR A 66 -27.39 19.20 18.71
C THR A 66 -28.46 20.30 18.69
N ASP A 67 -28.88 20.76 17.51
CA ASP A 67 -29.94 21.76 17.33
C ASP A 67 -31.26 21.27 17.95
N ARG A 68 -31.59 19.98 17.80
CA ARG A 68 -32.77 19.36 18.42
C ARG A 68 -32.68 19.33 19.94
N LEU A 69 -31.50 19.07 20.51
CA LEU A 69 -31.29 19.00 21.96
C LEU A 69 -31.22 20.38 22.62
N LEU A 70 -30.71 21.40 21.91
CA LEU A 70 -30.70 22.77 22.40
C LEU A 70 -32.08 23.42 22.35
N GLY A 71 -32.99 22.98 21.46
CA GLY A 71 -34.32 23.57 21.32
C GLY A 71 -34.27 25.01 20.81
N ASP A 72 -35.43 25.69 20.81
CA ASP A 72 -35.52 27.11 20.46
C ASP A 72 -34.99 27.95 21.64
N PRO A 73 -33.95 28.79 21.46
CA PRO A 73 -33.39 29.59 22.54
C PRO A 73 -34.39 30.55 23.20
N ASP A 74 -35.52 30.85 22.52
CA ASP A 74 -36.60 31.70 23.03
C ASP A 74 -37.76 30.91 23.69
N ALA A 75 -37.64 29.59 23.84
CA ALA A 75 -38.66 28.78 24.50
C ALA A 75 -38.66 28.98 26.04
N GLU A 76 -39.85 29.13 26.62
CA GLU A 76 -40.10 29.38 28.05
C GLU A 76 -39.54 28.32 29.03
N ASN A 77 -39.09 27.17 28.51
CA ASN A 77 -38.46 26.11 29.28
C ASN A 77 -36.97 25.99 28.91
N PRO A 78 -36.03 26.16 29.87
CA PRO A 78 -34.60 26.03 29.58
C PRO A 78 -34.29 24.61 29.06
N PRO A 79 -33.36 24.48 28.11
CA PRO A 79 -33.06 23.21 27.45
C PRO A 79 -32.78 22.10 28.45
N LEU A 80 -33.32 20.90 28.17
CA LEU A 80 -33.20 19.64 28.91
C LEU A 80 -31.74 19.10 28.97
N LEU A 81 -30.74 19.96 29.00
CA LEU A 81 -29.31 19.64 28.95
C LEU A 81 -28.80 18.81 30.14
N ALA A 82 -29.51 18.78 31.27
CA ALA A 82 -29.05 18.08 32.47
C ALA A 82 -29.34 16.57 32.49
N SER A 83 -30.16 16.03 31.57
CA SER A 83 -30.63 14.64 31.65
C SER A 83 -30.38 13.78 30.40
N VAL A 84 -29.87 14.38 29.32
CA VAL A 84 -29.65 13.68 28.05
C VAL A 84 -28.26 13.05 28.05
N ASP A 85 -28.21 11.74 27.82
CA ASP A 85 -26.96 10.98 27.65
C ASP A 85 -26.15 11.56 26.48
N PRO A 86 -24.91 12.02 26.68
CA PRO A 86 -24.05 12.56 25.61
C PRO A 86 -23.43 11.46 24.74
N ALA A 87 -23.53 10.18 25.11
CA ALA A 87 -22.95 9.06 24.37
C ALA A 87 -23.24 9.05 22.85
N PRO A 88 -24.45 9.32 22.33
CA PRO A 88 -24.71 9.35 20.88
C PRO A 88 -23.92 10.44 20.15
N LEU A 89 -23.82 11.64 20.72
CA LEU A 89 -23.04 12.74 20.13
C LEU A 89 -21.54 12.41 20.10
N VAL A 90 -21.02 11.84 21.19
CA VAL A 90 -19.62 11.40 21.27
C VAL A 90 -19.30 10.34 20.23
N ARG A 91 -20.18 9.34 20.05
CA ARG A 91 -19.99 8.27 19.04
C ARG A 91 -19.92 8.82 17.61
N ARG A 92 -20.74 9.81 17.26
CA ARG A 92 -20.69 10.46 15.94
C ARG A 92 -19.43 11.31 15.76
N ALA A 93 -19.02 12.07 16.77
CA ALA A 93 -17.77 12.82 16.73
C ALA A 93 -16.55 11.89 16.57
N GLU A 94 -16.55 10.74 17.24
CA GLU A 94 -15.53 9.70 17.04
C GLU A 94 -15.55 9.12 15.62
N ALA A 95 -16.72 8.94 15.01
CA ALA A 95 -16.82 8.46 13.64
C ALA A 95 -16.19 9.45 12.65
N VAL A 96 -16.48 10.75 12.79
CA VAL A 96 -15.85 11.82 12.00
C VAL A 96 -14.33 11.81 12.19
N ALA A 97 -13.85 11.71 13.42
CA ALA A 97 -12.42 11.63 13.72
C ALA A 97 -11.75 10.41 13.08
N ARG A 98 -12.43 9.24 13.07
CA ARG A 98 -11.94 8.03 12.40
C ARG A 98 -11.85 8.21 10.88
N TYR A 99 -12.84 8.83 10.24
CA TYR A 99 -12.79 9.09 8.79
C TYR A 99 -11.67 10.06 8.42
N ALA A 100 -11.53 11.16 9.17
CA ALA A 100 -10.45 12.13 8.97
C ALA A 100 -9.06 11.49 9.16
N GLN A 101 -8.87 10.73 10.24
CA GLN A 101 -7.60 10.05 10.51
C GLN A 101 -7.26 9.00 9.43
N THR A 102 -8.27 8.29 8.91
CA THR A 102 -8.08 7.30 7.85
C THR A 102 -7.68 7.98 6.53
N ARG A 103 -8.33 9.10 6.19
CA ARG A 103 -7.99 9.93 5.03
C ARG A 103 -6.53 10.40 5.07
N ASP A 104 -6.10 10.98 6.18
CA ASP A 104 -4.74 11.52 6.31
C ASP A 104 -3.67 10.42 6.27
N ARG A 105 -3.98 9.23 6.81
CA ARG A 105 -3.10 8.07 6.73
C ARG A 105 -2.95 7.54 5.30
N LEU A 106 -4.02 7.49 4.51
CA LEU A 106 -3.97 7.03 3.11
C LEU A 106 -3.04 7.86 2.25
N ASP A 107 -3.13 9.18 2.35
CA ASP A 107 -2.25 10.10 1.63
C ASP A 107 -0.79 9.91 2.06
N GLY A 108 -0.55 9.69 3.37
CA GLY A 108 0.77 9.32 3.88
C GLY A 108 1.31 8.02 3.29
N TYR A 109 0.48 6.98 3.14
CA TYR A 109 0.88 5.71 2.52
C TYR A 109 1.15 5.87 1.02
N PHE A 110 0.28 6.59 0.30
CA PHE A 110 0.46 6.86 -1.13
C PHE A 110 1.77 7.61 -1.41
N ARG A 111 2.07 8.66 -0.63
CA ARG A 111 3.33 9.41 -0.74
C ARG A 111 4.56 8.55 -0.47
N ARG A 112 4.48 7.62 0.49
CA ARG A 112 5.58 6.65 0.74
C ARG A 112 5.76 5.69 -0.43
N LEU A 113 4.67 5.17 -0.98
CA LEU A 113 4.70 4.25 -2.12
C LEU A 113 5.29 4.93 -3.37
N LEU A 114 4.90 6.18 -3.64
CA LEU A 114 5.49 7.01 -4.69
C LEU A 114 7.01 7.21 -4.54
N ARG A 115 7.50 7.41 -3.31
CA ARG A 115 8.94 7.55 -3.03
C ARG A 115 9.70 6.24 -3.21
N LEU A 116 9.07 5.10 -2.97
CA LEU A 116 9.70 3.77 -3.04
C LEU A 116 9.63 3.17 -4.45
N ALA A 117 8.62 3.51 -5.25
CA ALA A 117 8.48 3.08 -6.64
C ALA A 117 9.75 3.23 -7.50
N PRO A 118 10.52 4.35 -7.44
CA PRO A 118 11.77 4.46 -8.20
C PRO A 118 12.86 3.46 -7.77
N LEU A 119 12.80 2.89 -6.56
CA LEU A 119 13.79 1.92 -6.07
C LEU A 119 13.61 0.51 -6.68
N LEU A 120 12.46 0.22 -7.28
CA LEU A 120 12.18 -1.09 -7.85
C LEU A 120 13.06 -1.38 -9.08
N ILE A 121 13.23 -0.38 -9.95
CA ILE A 121 14.07 -0.46 -11.16
C ILE A 121 15.54 -0.79 -10.83
N PRO A 122 16.25 -0.03 -9.99
CA PRO A 122 17.63 -0.33 -9.65
C PRO A 122 17.75 -1.68 -8.92
N THR A 123 16.78 -2.06 -8.08
CA THR A 123 16.78 -3.38 -7.43
C THR A 123 16.75 -4.52 -8.46
N LEU A 124 15.89 -4.42 -9.48
CA LEU A 124 15.82 -5.40 -10.57
C LEU A 124 17.10 -5.43 -11.41
N ILE A 125 17.68 -4.27 -11.71
CA ILE A 125 18.96 -4.18 -12.44
C ILE A 125 20.09 -4.86 -11.65
N VAL A 126 20.17 -4.59 -10.34
CA VAL A 126 21.16 -5.23 -9.45
C VAL A 126 20.98 -6.75 -9.44
N LEU A 127 19.74 -7.25 -9.39
CA LEU A 127 19.46 -8.69 -9.44
C LEU A 127 19.89 -9.33 -10.77
N ILE A 128 19.64 -8.66 -11.90
CA ILE A 128 20.07 -9.13 -13.23
C ILE A 128 21.60 -9.22 -13.28
N LEU A 129 22.30 -8.15 -12.88
CA LEU A 129 23.77 -8.10 -12.87
C LEU A 129 24.38 -9.16 -11.95
N SER A 130 23.80 -9.34 -10.76
CA SER A 130 24.23 -10.35 -9.79
C SER A 130 24.08 -11.76 -10.34
N THR A 131 22.94 -12.02 -11.01
CA THR A 131 22.68 -13.32 -11.64
C THR A 131 23.65 -13.57 -12.78
N ALA A 132 23.96 -12.57 -13.60
CA ALA A 132 24.94 -12.68 -14.67
C ALA A 132 26.34 -13.01 -14.12
N LEU A 133 26.80 -12.28 -13.10
CA LEU A 133 28.11 -12.51 -12.45
C LEU A 133 28.21 -13.92 -11.85
N LEU A 134 27.18 -14.38 -11.16
CA LEU A 134 27.14 -15.74 -10.60
C LEU A 134 27.13 -16.80 -11.70
N THR A 135 26.41 -16.56 -12.80
CA THR A 135 26.38 -17.48 -13.96
C THR A 135 27.76 -17.58 -14.62
N LEU A 136 28.44 -16.45 -14.82
CA LEU A 136 29.81 -16.40 -15.34
C LEU A 136 30.81 -17.15 -14.44
N TYR A 137 30.70 -16.97 -13.13
CA TYR A 137 31.56 -17.66 -12.17
C TYR A 137 31.32 -19.18 -12.16
N TYR A 138 30.07 -19.63 -12.05
CA TYR A 138 29.74 -21.06 -11.96
C TYR A 138 29.84 -21.81 -13.29
N SER A 139 29.79 -21.12 -14.43
CA SER A 139 30.09 -21.69 -15.75
C SER A 139 31.60 -21.93 -15.97
N LYS A 140 32.45 -21.55 -15.01
CA LYS A 140 33.93 -21.66 -15.08
C LYS A 140 34.56 -20.86 -16.22
N ILE A 141 33.85 -19.86 -16.75
CA ILE A 141 34.38 -18.95 -17.78
C ILE A 141 35.41 -18.00 -17.13
N GLU A 142 35.14 -17.55 -15.91
CA GLU A 142 35.96 -16.60 -15.13
C GLU A 142 36.14 -17.13 -13.70
N HIS A 143 37.38 -17.20 -13.19
CA HIS A 143 37.70 -17.83 -11.89
C HIS A 143 37.95 -16.82 -10.75
N PHE A 144 37.62 -15.55 -10.93
CA PHE A 144 37.82 -14.55 -9.88
C PHE A 144 36.88 -14.78 -8.69
N ALA A 145 37.45 -15.13 -7.54
CA ALA A 145 36.71 -15.38 -6.30
C ALA A 145 35.86 -14.17 -5.85
N ASP A 146 36.31 -12.96 -6.19
CA ASP A 146 35.62 -11.71 -5.86
C ASP A 146 34.25 -11.60 -6.56
N PHE A 147 34.10 -12.14 -7.78
CA PHE A 147 32.80 -12.14 -8.48
C PHE A 147 31.77 -13.02 -7.78
N ARG A 148 32.19 -14.13 -7.17
CA ARG A 148 31.29 -14.99 -6.39
C ARG A 148 30.78 -14.27 -5.16
N LEU A 149 31.67 -13.65 -4.39
CA LEU A 149 31.30 -13.00 -3.14
C LEU A 149 30.47 -11.74 -3.41
N ALA A 150 30.90 -10.90 -4.36
CA ALA A 150 30.14 -9.73 -4.77
C ALA A 150 28.75 -10.13 -5.30
N GLY A 151 28.67 -11.07 -6.23
CA GLY A 151 27.41 -11.53 -6.82
C GLY A 151 26.44 -12.13 -5.80
N LEU A 152 26.95 -12.88 -4.81
CA LEU A 152 26.11 -13.47 -3.78
C LEU A 152 25.57 -12.42 -2.80
N ILE A 153 26.42 -11.48 -2.37
CA ILE A 153 26.01 -10.38 -1.49
C ILE A 153 24.96 -9.51 -2.19
N THR A 154 25.18 -9.13 -3.45
CA THR A 154 24.25 -8.28 -4.18
C THR A 154 22.96 -9.00 -4.55
N LEU A 155 23.01 -10.32 -4.82
CA LEU A 155 21.80 -11.12 -5.05
C LEU A 155 20.94 -11.20 -3.77
N VAL A 156 21.54 -11.53 -2.63
CA VAL A 156 20.82 -11.62 -1.35
C VAL A 156 20.30 -10.24 -0.93
N GLY A 157 21.16 -9.21 -0.99
CA GLY A 157 20.77 -7.85 -0.65
C GLY A 157 19.65 -7.32 -1.54
N GLY A 158 19.77 -7.48 -2.86
CA GLY A 158 18.74 -7.10 -3.82
C GLY A 158 17.44 -7.88 -3.61
N GLY A 159 17.53 -9.17 -3.29
CA GLY A 159 16.37 -10.02 -2.98
C GLY A 159 15.63 -9.54 -1.74
N VAL A 160 16.35 -9.26 -0.64
CA VAL A 160 15.78 -8.72 0.59
C VAL A 160 15.08 -7.39 0.35
N VAL A 161 15.74 -6.46 -0.36
CA VAL A 161 15.13 -5.17 -0.72
C VAL A 161 13.87 -5.38 -1.56
N GLY A 162 13.91 -6.29 -2.55
CA GLY A 162 12.75 -6.63 -3.37
C GLY A 162 11.57 -7.15 -2.54
N VAL A 163 11.82 -8.05 -1.59
CA VAL A 163 10.78 -8.58 -0.67
C VAL A 163 10.20 -7.47 0.21
N ILE A 164 11.03 -6.58 0.74
CA ILE A 164 10.57 -5.44 1.55
C ILE A 164 9.67 -4.51 0.73
N LEU A 165 10.08 -4.17 -0.50
CA LEU A 165 9.29 -3.33 -1.39
C LEU A 165 7.94 -3.96 -1.71
N PHE A 166 7.92 -5.28 -1.98
CA PHE A 166 6.69 -6.02 -2.23
C PHE A 166 5.77 -6.07 -1.01
N ALA A 167 6.31 -6.30 0.19
CA ALA A 167 5.54 -6.29 1.43
C ALA A 167 4.91 -4.91 1.70
N LEU A 168 5.67 -3.82 1.48
CA LEU A 168 5.16 -2.46 1.63
C LEU A 168 4.03 -2.16 0.64
N TYR A 169 4.14 -2.65 -0.60
CA TYR A 169 3.08 -2.56 -1.59
C TYR A 169 1.80 -3.29 -1.11
N LEU A 170 1.91 -4.53 -0.64
CA LEU A 170 0.76 -5.30 -0.13
C LEU A 170 0.09 -4.63 1.08
N ILE A 171 0.87 -4.08 2.00
CA ILE A 171 0.34 -3.34 3.15
C ILE A 171 -0.44 -2.12 2.68
N ALA A 172 0.11 -1.35 1.73
CA ALA A 172 -0.55 -0.17 1.19
C ALA A 172 -1.85 -0.54 0.47
N GLU A 173 -1.84 -1.61 -0.34
CA GLU A 173 -3.03 -2.13 -1.04
C GLU A 173 -4.11 -2.56 -0.06
N HIS A 174 -3.75 -3.31 1.00
CA HIS A 174 -4.71 -3.75 2.01
C HIS A 174 -5.33 -2.58 2.79
N ARG A 175 -4.54 -1.53 3.07
CA ARG A 175 -5.03 -0.31 3.71
C ARG A 175 -5.97 0.48 2.80
N LEU A 176 -5.67 0.55 1.50
CA LEU A 176 -6.53 1.18 0.51
C LEU A 176 -7.87 0.44 0.41
N SER A 177 -7.85 -0.89 0.26
CA SER A 177 -9.09 -1.68 0.22
C SER A 177 -9.89 -1.60 1.52
N GLY A 178 -9.23 -1.56 2.68
CA GLY A 178 -9.92 -1.33 3.95
C GLY A 178 -10.61 0.03 4.01
N ALA A 179 -9.99 1.06 3.46
CA ALA A 179 -10.59 2.38 3.37
C ALA A 179 -11.70 2.48 2.31
N GLU A 180 -11.58 1.75 1.19
CA GLU A 180 -12.65 1.61 0.19
C GLU A 180 -13.90 0.98 0.83
N LEU A 181 -13.72 -0.06 1.64
CA LEU A 181 -14.83 -0.64 2.41
C LEU A 181 -15.43 0.38 3.38
N LEU A 182 -14.61 1.14 4.11
CA LEU A 182 -15.09 2.18 5.02
C LEU A 182 -15.76 3.37 4.31
N GLY A 183 -15.40 3.65 3.06
CA GLY A 183 -16.02 4.69 2.22
C GLY A 183 -17.25 4.19 1.46
N GLY A 184 -17.35 2.88 1.21
CA GLY A 184 -18.43 2.24 0.45
C GLY A 184 -19.50 1.54 1.30
N SER A 185 -19.21 1.15 2.55
CA SER A 185 -20.18 0.50 3.44
C SER A 185 -21.20 1.51 3.97
N ARG A 186 -22.17 1.89 3.14
CA ARG A 186 -23.36 2.59 3.62
C ARG A 186 -24.04 1.61 4.58
N PRO A 187 -24.22 1.93 5.88
CA PRO A 187 -25.15 1.14 6.68
C PRO A 187 -26.49 1.18 5.93
N PRO A 188 -27.14 0.03 5.65
CA PRO A 188 -28.39 0.04 4.93
C PRO A 188 -29.35 0.99 5.64
N ASP A 189 -29.84 1.97 4.90
CA ASP A 189 -30.89 2.86 5.33
C ASP A 189 -32.10 1.99 5.71
N GLY A 190 -32.28 1.68 7.00
CA GLY A 190 -33.45 0.95 7.48
C GLY A 190 -33.21 -0.01 8.63
N GLU A 191 -33.09 0.52 9.83
CA GLU A 191 -33.96 0.09 10.93
C GLU A 191 -34.48 1.36 11.60
N ALA A 192 -35.49 1.96 10.95
CA ALA A 192 -36.48 2.73 11.66
C ALA A 192 -37.32 1.72 12.45
N ALA A 193 -37.17 1.73 13.77
CA ALA A 193 -38.13 1.20 14.73
C ALA A 193 -38.29 2.23 15.85
#